data_AF-A0A858X4Z7-F1
#
_entry.id   AF-A0A858X4Z7-F1
#
_cell.length_a   1.000
_cell.length_b   1.000
_cell.length_c   1.000
_cell.angle_alpha   90.00
_cell.angle_beta   90.00
_cell.angle_gamma   90.00
#
_symmetry.space_group_name_H-M   'P 1'
#
loop_
_entity.id
_entity.type
_entity.pdbx_description
1 polymer ?
#
loop_
_entity_poly.entity_id
_entity_poly.type
_entity_poly.pdbx_seq_one_letter_code
_entity_poly.pdbx_strand_id
1 'polypeptide(L)'
;MVGTAAAADLPVKAKAAEYVKICSTYGAGYYYIPGTDTCLKIGGYVTADFYVENFKNEDNFSVDYDHPGGYSDRTSGNANFSQSDTESYFKTRAAIQMDARTQTEYGTLRSYFEMRYTYGSDSAQDYTADTLRLKYGYIQFAGFTFGKATSNFDFWAGDFYEGIDPGFFYSDATPLQIAYTADFGNGFSATIAIEDAYERTRDYFDIGIDSSFGEHRQEVPDIVANLSYEGSWGAARLSGALHRLEDQYGNFNSQPNDDWGWAALAGVRFDIAETTTIYLEGAYADGALGYLGFGATGVMDFADGDASNFGGAQSVDFNGDSISGWYVGGGIRHYWVPTVFTSFVGSYGETDSYTTFDGVNTVNSGFPNPDYVNQYEQGKDKVYSLAANIGWKPVKGLQFVLQYDRVWTEFSYNGRINDSDAPSNYWDDSNSYSGNNKQITDRILLEAKRSF
;
A
#
# COMPACT_ATOMS: atom_id res chain seq x y z
N MET A 1 11.85 88.89 7.93
CA MET A 1 12.12 88.25 6.63
C MET A 1 12.83 86.93 6.92
N VAL A 2 12.25 85.81 6.45
CA VAL A 2 12.92 84.57 5.99
C VAL A 2 13.76 83.83 7.06
N GLY A 3 13.46 82.62 7.54
CA GLY A 3 12.72 81.49 6.96
C GLY A 3 13.68 80.47 6.37
N THR A 4 14.03 79.41 7.12
CA THR A 4 14.39 78.10 6.57
C THR A 4 13.95 77.00 7.54
N ALA A 5 12.79 76.43 7.25
CA ALA A 5 12.38 75.14 7.78
C ALA A 5 13.22 74.07 7.06
N ALA A 6 13.92 73.24 7.83
CA ALA A 6 14.38 71.95 7.33
C ALA A 6 13.20 70.99 7.44
N ALA A 7 12.60 70.67 6.30
CA ALA A 7 11.57 69.66 6.18
C ALA A 7 12.11 68.32 6.70
N ALA A 8 11.39 67.73 7.64
CA ALA A 8 11.49 66.32 7.95
C ALA A 8 10.98 65.55 6.73
N ASP A 9 11.90 65.01 5.95
CA ASP A 9 11.58 63.98 4.98
C ASP A 9 11.34 62.70 5.78
N LEU A 10 10.09 62.53 6.23
CA LEU A 10 9.58 61.29 6.79
C LEU A 10 9.68 60.24 5.67
N PRO A 11 10.44 59.15 5.85
CA PRO A 11 10.38 58.05 4.91
C PRO A 11 8.94 57.56 4.85
N VAL A 12 8.38 57.76 3.65
CA VAL A 12 7.14 57.23 3.10
C VAL A 12 6.61 56.06 3.93
N LYS A 13 5.51 56.33 4.63
CA LYS A 13 4.43 55.40 4.99
C LYS A 13 4.82 53.95 4.65
N ALA A 14 5.49 53.29 5.60
CA ALA A 14 5.72 51.85 5.52
C ALA A 14 4.37 51.24 5.15
N LYS A 15 4.30 50.60 3.99
CA LYS A 15 3.12 49.84 3.54
C LYS A 15 2.71 49.02 4.75
N ALA A 16 1.48 49.22 5.25
CA ALA A 16 1.02 48.51 6.44
C ALA A 16 1.34 47.04 6.22
N ALA A 17 2.17 46.46 7.09
CA ALA A 17 2.38 45.04 7.05
C ALA A 17 0.98 44.44 7.24
N GLU A 18 0.43 43.86 6.19
CA GLU A 18 -0.79 43.06 6.29
C GLU A 18 -0.39 41.81 7.07
N TYR A 19 -0.42 41.93 8.39
CA TYR A 19 -0.18 40.82 9.28
C TYR A 19 -1.29 39.79 9.05
N VAL A 20 -0.88 38.54 8.87
CA VAL A 20 -1.82 37.43 8.76
C VAL A 20 -2.59 37.34 10.07
N LYS A 21 -3.92 37.47 10.01
CA LYS A 21 -4.77 37.46 11.21
C LYS A 21 -4.92 36.03 11.69
N ILE A 22 -4.87 35.81 13.00
CA ILE A 22 -5.17 34.50 13.60
C ILE A 22 -6.64 34.16 13.35
N CYS A 23 -6.91 32.94 12.88
CA CYS A 23 -8.27 32.40 12.80
C CYS A 23 -8.52 31.44 13.97
N SER A 24 -9.18 31.94 15.02
CA SER A 24 -9.50 31.13 16.20
C SER A 24 -10.63 30.13 15.98
N THR A 25 -11.47 30.33 14.94
CA THR A 25 -12.65 29.50 14.64
C THR A 25 -12.30 28.02 14.47
N TYR A 26 -11.17 27.70 13.85
CA TYR A 26 -10.74 26.32 13.56
C TYR A 26 -9.58 25.85 14.45
N GLY A 27 -9.24 26.63 15.48
CA GLY A 27 -8.25 26.28 16.49
C GLY A 27 -6.83 26.75 16.19
N ALA A 28 -5.88 26.28 17.00
CA ALA A 28 -4.50 26.72 16.95
C ALA A 28 -3.82 26.39 15.60
N GLY A 29 -3.02 27.33 15.10
CA GLY A 29 -2.25 27.18 13.85
C GLY A 29 -2.99 27.62 12.59
N TYR A 30 -4.25 28.05 12.68
CA TYR A 30 -4.99 28.63 11.56
C TYR A 30 -4.84 30.15 11.50
N TYR A 31 -4.69 30.65 10.27
CA TYR A 31 -4.62 32.08 9.98
C TYR A 31 -5.52 32.42 8.79
N TYR A 32 -6.11 33.60 8.76
CA TYR A 32 -6.92 34.06 7.63
C TYR A 32 -6.03 34.31 6.41
N ILE A 33 -6.46 33.80 5.25
CA ILE A 33 -5.90 34.20 3.97
C ILE A 33 -6.27 35.68 3.75
N PRO A 34 -5.30 36.57 3.44
CA PRO A 34 -5.58 37.98 3.25
C PRO A 34 -6.66 38.22 2.20
N GLY A 35 -7.68 39.01 2.57
CA GLY A 35 -8.80 39.35 1.68
C GLY A 35 -9.93 38.33 1.63
N THR A 36 -9.90 37.27 2.44
CA THR A 36 -10.98 36.27 2.50
C THR A 36 -11.37 35.90 3.94
N ASP A 37 -12.50 35.21 4.09
CA ASP A 37 -12.93 34.58 5.35
C ASP A 37 -12.42 33.13 5.49
N THR A 38 -11.46 32.73 4.64
CA THR A 38 -10.88 31.39 4.65
C THR A 38 -9.71 31.33 5.62
N CYS A 39 -9.73 30.32 6.48
CA CYS A 39 -8.67 30.02 7.42
C CYS A 39 -7.75 28.94 6.85
N LEU A 40 -6.45 29.18 6.83
CA LEU A 40 -5.43 28.27 6.35
C LEU A 40 -4.51 27.86 7.52
N LYS A 41 -4.28 26.56 7.64
CA LYS A 41 -3.19 25.99 8.43
C LYS A 41 -2.15 25.41 7.49
N ILE A 42 -0.91 25.83 7.67
CA ILE A 42 0.26 25.24 7.01
C ILE A 42 0.98 24.43 8.07
N GLY A 43 1.25 23.17 7.76
CA GLY A 43 2.05 22.29 8.60
C GLY A 43 2.88 21.36 7.75
N GLY A 44 3.55 20.43 8.40
CA GLY A 44 4.34 19.44 7.69
C GLY A 44 5.21 18.63 8.62
N TYR A 45 6.09 17.85 8.01
CA TYR A 45 7.12 17.15 8.74
C TYR A 45 8.35 16.88 7.86
N VAL A 46 9.48 16.63 8.52
CA VAL A 46 10.68 16.06 7.92
C VAL A 46 11.03 14.79 8.69
N THR A 47 11.33 13.70 7.98
CA THR A 47 11.95 12.50 8.54
C THR A 47 13.35 12.29 7.98
N ALA A 48 14.22 11.71 8.81
CA ALA A 48 15.51 11.17 8.41
C ALA A 48 15.64 9.77 9.01
N ASP A 49 15.78 8.79 8.12
CA ASP A 49 15.68 7.39 8.45
C ASP A 49 16.99 6.72 8.06
N PHE A 50 17.50 5.91 8.97
CA PHE A 50 18.61 5.00 8.70
C PHE A 50 18.14 3.57 8.90
N TYR A 51 18.35 2.76 7.88
CA TYR A 51 17.95 1.36 7.85
C TYR A 51 19.18 0.45 7.82
N VAL A 52 19.08 -0.66 8.53
CA VAL A 52 19.91 -1.85 8.30
C VAL A 52 18.96 -2.99 8.00
N GLU A 53 19.13 -3.61 6.85
CA GLU A 53 18.24 -4.63 6.33
C GLU A 53 19.02 -5.90 6.03
N ASN A 54 18.44 -7.05 6.37
CA ASN A 54 18.92 -8.35 5.98
C ASN A 54 17.78 -9.07 5.25
N PHE A 55 18.01 -9.36 3.97
CA PHE A 55 17.12 -10.16 3.17
C PHE A 55 17.65 -11.60 3.10
N LYS A 56 16.73 -12.56 3.17
CA LYS A 56 17.01 -13.99 2.96
C LYS A 56 15.96 -14.57 2.03
N ASN A 57 16.42 -15.32 1.05
CA ASN A 57 15.58 -16.11 0.16
C ASN A 57 16.04 -17.57 0.22
N GLU A 58 15.10 -18.46 0.53
CA GLU A 58 15.30 -19.90 0.58
C GLU A 58 14.30 -20.55 -0.38
N ASP A 59 14.78 -21.07 -1.51
CA ASP A 59 13.96 -21.75 -2.50
C ASP A 59 14.33 -23.23 -2.56
N ASN A 60 13.34 -24.10 -2.46
CA ASN A 60 13.50 -25.53 -2.67
C ASN A 60 12.60 -25.96 -3.82
N PHE A 61 13.24 -26.48 -4.87
CA PHE A 61 12.57 -26.89 -6.10
C PHE A 61 12.84 -28.37 -6.37
N SER A 62 11.79 -29.09 -6.74
CA SER A 62 11.84 -30.50 -7.13
C SER A 62 11.10 -30.72 -8.43
N VAL A 63 11.68 -31.53 -9.32
CA VAL A 63 11.08 -31.93 -10.59
C VAL A 63 11.18 -33.45 -10.71
N ASP A 64 10.05 -34.07 -11.03
CA ASP A 64 9.92 -35.45 -11.42
C ASP A 64 9.56 -35.52 -12.90
N TYR A 65 10.45 -36.11 -13.71
CA TYR A 65 10.25 -36.32 -15.15
C TYR A 65 10.23 -37.83 -15.46
N ASP A 66 9.16 -38.27 -16.11
CA ASP A 66 8.97 -39.57 -16.73
C ASP A 66 9.17 -39.43 -18.25
N HIS A 67 9.97 -40.33 -18.83
CA HIS A 67 10.31 -40.30 -20.25
C HIS A 67 9.38 -41.25 -21.04
N PRO A 68 8.63 -40.78 -22.07
CA PRO A 68 7.84 -41.65 -22.93
C PRO A 68 8.76 -42.38 -23.92
N GLY A 69 9.42 -43.44 -23.45
CA GLY A 69 10.45 -44.10 -24.26
C GLY A 69 11.05 -45.38 -23.71
N GLY A 70 10.34 -46.16 -22.89
CA GLY A 70 10.74 -47.53 -22.51
C GLY A 70 12.07 -47.67 -21.75
N TYR A 71 12.73 -46.57 -21.40
CA TYR A 71 13.82 -46.50 -20.45
C TYR A 71 13.23 -46.18 -19.08
N SER A 72 13.35 -47.11 -18.15
CA SER A 72 12.86 -47.01 -16.77
C SER A 72 13.71 -46.06 -15.90
N ASP A 73 14.09 -44.89 -16.42
CA ASP A 73 14.86 -43.89 -15.69
C ASP A 73 13.98 -42.67 -15.44
N ARG A 74 13.20 -42.75 -14.35
CA ARG A 74 12.62 -41.56 -13.73
C ARG A 74 13.77 -40.69 -13.26
N THR A 75 13.89 -39.50 -13.85
CA THR A 75 14.90 -38.54 -13.42
C THR A 75 14.24 -37.57 -12.45
N SER A 76 14.50 -37.77 -11.16
CA SER A 76 14.11 -36.84 -10.09
C SER A 76 15.29 -35.91 -9.80
N GLY A 77 15.06 -34.60 -9.88
CA GLY A 77 16.05 -33.58 -9.58
C GLY A 77 15.57 -32.67 -8.46
N ASN A 78 16.42 -32.42 -7.46
CA ASN A 78 16.18 -31.44 -6.41
C ASN A 78 17.24 -30.34 -6.47
N ALA A 79 16.80 -29.08 -6.46
CA ALA A 79 17.66 -27.92 -6.35
C ALA A 79 17.26 -27.10 -5.11
N ASN A 80 18.24 -26.70 -4.30
CA ASN A 80 18.02 -25.82 -3.16
C ASN A 80 18.88 -24.57 -3.36
N PHE A 81 18.25 -23.40 -3.36
CA PHE A 81 18.91 -22.11 -3.45
C PHE A 81 18.73 -21.35 -2.14
N SER A 82 19.82 -20.79 -1.61
CA SER A 82 19.77 -19.92 -0.44
C SER A 82 20.65 -18.70 -0.69
N GLN A 83 20.03 -17.53 -0.62
CA GLN A 83 20.68 -16.23 -0.73
C GLN A 83 20.44 -15.45 0.57
N SER A 84 21.46 -14.74 1.04
CA SER A 84 21.30 -13.75 2.10
C SER A 84 22.17 -12.55 1.82
N ASP A 85 21.52 -11.38 1.79
CA ASP A 85 22.17 -10.10 1.56
C ASP A 85 21.86 -9.15 2.72
N THR A 86 22.85 -8.35 3.11
CA THR A 86 22.71 -7.36 4.18
C THR A 86 23.15 -6.01 3.67
N GLU A 87 22.32 -5.00 3.91
CA GLU A 87 22.57 -3.66 3.47
C GLU A 87 22.19 -2.62 4.51
N SER A 88 22.64 -1.39 4.28
CA SER A 88 22.24 -0.24 5.06
C SER A 88 22.04 0.95 4.14
N TYR A 89 20.98 1.71 4.35
CA TYR A 89 20.64 2.84 3.51
C TYR A 89 20.00 3.96 4.32
N PHE A 90 19.96 5.15 3.72
CA PHE A 90 19.37 6.34 4.31
C PHE A 90 18.24 6.83 3.42
N LYS A 91 17.14 7.25 4.04
CA LYS A 91 16.04 7.95 3.37
C LYS A 91 15.65 9.21 4.15
N THR A 92 15.16 10.21 3.44
CA THR A 92 14.57 11.41 4.03
C THR A 92 13.30 11.77 3.31
N ARG A 93 12.28 12.20 4.07
CA ARG A 93 11.01 12.68 3.51
C ARG A 93 10.68 14.04 4.07
N ALA A 94 10.40 14.98 3.19
CA ALA A 94 9.77 16.24 3.54
C ALA A 94 8.30 16.23 3.09
N ALA A 95 7.39 16.61 3.97
CA ALA A 95 5.97 16.73 3.66
C ALA A 95 5.46 18.13 3.96
N ILE A 96 4.65 18.68 3.05
CA ILE A 96 3.93 19.94 3.23
C ILE A 96 2.44 19.62 3.27
N GLN A 97 1.78 20.13 4.31
CA GLN A 97 0.34 19.98 4.52
C GLN A 97 -0.31 21.36 4.50
N MET A 98 -1.41 21.49 3.77
CA MET A 98 -2.25 22.68 3.80
C MET A 98 -3.71 22.28 4.07
N ASP A 99 -4.32 22.89 5.09
CA ASP A 99 -5.72 22.71 5.46
C ASP A 99 -6.41 24.08 5.41
N ALA A 100 -7.22 24.29 4.38
CA ALA A 100 -8.00 25.51 4.19
C ALA A 100 -9.47 25.24 4.57
N ARG A 101 -10.06 26.11 5.38
CA ARG A 101 -11.44 25.99 5.87
C ARG A 101 -12.18 27.30 5.77
N THR A 102 -13.40 27.24 5.24
CA THR A 102 -14.29 28.40 5.14
C THR A 102 -15.65 28.01 5.70
N GLN A 103 -16.21 28.85 6.58
CA GLN A 103 -17.55 28.61 7.10
C GLN A 103 -18.55 29.06 6.05
N THR A 104 -19.48 28.18 5.70
CA THR A 104 -20.57 28.47 4.75
C THR A 104 -21.93 28.25 5.43
N GLU A 105 -23.01 28.58 4.72
CA GLU A 105 -24.38 28.33 5.18
C GLU A 105 -24.71 26.82 5.29
N TYR A 106 -23.96 25.94 4.61
CA TYR A 106 -24.15 24.49 4.63
C TYR A 106 -23.14 23.75 5.53
N GLY A 107 -22.37 24.49 6.32
CA GLY A 107 -21.30 23.96 7.16
C GLY A 107 -19.91 24.36 6.70
N THR A 108 -18.88 23.71 7.22
CA THR A 108 -17.48 24.01 6.86
C THR A 108 -17.14 23.41 5.50
N LEU A 109 -16.72 24.26 4.56
CA LEU A 109 -16.03 23.84 3.35
C LEU A 109 -14.54 23.68 3.70
N ARG A 110 -13.99 22.50 3.44
CA ARG A 110 -12.58 22.18 3.70
C ARG A 110 -11.88 21.77 2.42
N SER A 111 -10.68 22.27 2.20
CA SER A 111 -9.75 21.79 1.18
C SER A 111 -8.46 21.39 1.87
N TYR A 112 -8.01 20.16 1.63
CA TYR A 112 -6.80 19.63 2.24
C TYR A 112 -5.91 19.01 1.19
N PHE A 113 -4.60 19.25 1.27
CA PHE A 113 -3.63 18.46 0.54
C PHE A 113 -2.38 18.19 1.37
N GLU A 114 -1.73 17.06 1.06
CA GLU A 114 -0.42 16.69 1.57
C GLU A 114 0.46 16.24 0.39
N MET A 115 1.55 16.96 0.20
CA MET A 115 2.58 16.66 -0.79
C MET A 115 3.82 16.14 -0.07
N ARG A 116 4.33 15.00 -0.53
CA ARG A 116 5.51 14.33 0.03
C ARG A 116 6.62 14.30 -1.01
N TYR A 117 7.82 14.69 -0.59
CA TYR A 117 9.04 14.54 -1.36
C TYR A 117 9.96 13.58 -0.61
N THR A 118 10.38 12.51 -1.26
CA THR A 118 11.26 11.50 -0.66
C THR A 118 12.54 11.39 -1.47
N TYR A 119 13.68 11.39 -0.79
CA TYR A 119 14.99 11.11 -1.33
C TYR A 119 15.64 9.97 -0.54
N GLY A 120 16.31 9.06 -1.23
CA GLY A 120 17.03 7.96 -0.60
C GLY A 120 17.89 7.20 -1.59
N SER A 121 18.87 6.46 -1.08
CA SER A 121 19.56 5.43 -1.86
C SER A 121 18.66 4.19 -1.90
N ASP A 122 18.23 3.79 -3.09
CA ASP A 122 17.54 2.52 -3.31
C ASP A 122 18.56 1.44 -3.71
N SER A 123 18.34 0.20 -3.29
CA SER A 123 19.35 -0.86 -3.34
C SER A 123 19.43 -1.62 -4.67
N ALA A 124 18.57 -1.31 -5.64
CA ALA A 124 18.47 -2.10 -6.86
C ALA A 124 18.81 -1.39 -8.19
N GLN A 125 18.80 -0.06 -8.30
CA GLN A 125 19.05 0.60 -9.59
C GLN A 125 19.79 1.93 -9.49
N ASP A 126 20.65 2.17 -10.48
CA ASP A 126 21.58 3.29 -10.66
C ASP A 126 20.88 4.65 -10.94
N TYR A 127 19.83 4.99 -10.18
CA TYR A 127 19.23 6.32 -10.15
C TYR A 127 18.76 6.66 -8.72
N THR A 128 19.34 7.72 -8.14
CA THR A 128 18.70 8.45 -7.04
C THR A 128 17.34 8.97 -7.51
N ALA A 129 16.25 8.32 -7.11
CA ALA A 129 14.91 8.75 -7.48
C ALA A 129 14.36 9.71 -6.42
N ASP A 130 14.39 11.00 -6.75
CA ASP A 130 13.59 12.01 -6.07
C ASP A 130 12.11 11.78 -6.42
N THR A 131 11.32 11.31 -5.44
CA THR A 131 9.89 11.05 -5.67
C THR A 131 9.04 12.16 -5.06
N LEU A 132 8.32 12.88 -5.92
CA LEU A 132 7.28 13.82 -5.51
C LEU A 132 5.91 13.15 -5.65
N ARG A 133 5.20 12.96 -4.54
CA ARG A 133 3.88 12.31 -4.50
C ARG A 133 2.85 13.20 -3.81
N LEU A 134 1.67 13.31 -4.42
CA LEU A 134 0.47 13.78 -3.74
C LEU A 134 -0.12 12.62 -2.92
N LYS A 135 0.01 12.61 -1.58
CA LYS A 135 -0.62 11.57 -0.74
C LYS A 135 -2.11 11.87 -0.54
N TYR A 136 -2.45 13.13 -0.27
CA TYR A 136 -3.82 13.58 -0.09
C TYR A 136 -4.09 14.85 -0.90
N GLY A 137 -5.31 14.98 -1.43
CA GLY A 137 -5.75 16.15 -2.18
C GLY A 137 -7.26 16.09 -2.39
N TYR A 138 -8.02 16.65 -1.46
CA TYR A 138 -9.48 16.52 -1.45
C TYR A 138 -10.21 17.78 -0.97
N ILE A 139 -11.50 17.83 -1.30
CA ILE A 139 -12.48 18.82 -0.86
C ILE A 139 -13.55 18.11 -0.05
N GLN A 140 -13.90 18.65 1.12
CA GLN A 140 -15.00 18.19 1.96
C GLN A 140 -16.05 19.26 2.15
N PHE A 141 -17.32 18.89 1.97
CA PHE A 141 -18.44 19.81 2.07
C PHE A 141 -19.75 19.06 2.33
N ALA A 142 -20.49 19.45 3.38
CA ALA A 142 -21.82 18.91 3.68
C ALA A 142 -21.92 17.36 3.69
N GLY A 143 -20.90 16.70 4.24
CA GLY A 143 -20.80 15.23 4.28
C GLY A 143 -20.16 14.58 3.06
N PHE A 144 -19.99 15.33 1.95
CA PHE A 144 -19.27 14.83 0.78
C PHE A 144 -17.76 14.99 0.91
N THR A 145 -17.02 14.04 0.33
CA THR A 145 -15.58 14.12 0.07
C THR A 145 -15.34 13.88 -1.42
N PHE A 146 -14.58 14.77 -2.06
CA PHE A 146 -14.17 14.67 -3.47
C PHE A 146 -12.65 14.75 -3.58
N GLY A 147 -12.03 13.79 -4.27
CA GLY A 147 -10.60 13.82 -4.59
C GLY A 147 -9.82 12.68 -3.96
N LYS A 148 -8.51 12.86 -3.82
CA LYS A 148 -7.56 11.83 -3.37
C LYS A 148 -7.54 11.77 -1.85
N ALA A 149 -8.14 10.74 -1.26
CA ALA A 149 -8.25 10.54 0.19
C ALA A 149 -8.07 9.07 0.54
N THR A 150 -7.83 8.75 1.81
CA THR A 150 -7.82 7.36 2.30
C THR A 150 -9.10 6.64 1.89
N SER A 151 -8.97 5.40 1.43
CA SER A 151 -10.13 4.60 1.07
C SER A 151 -11.11 4.46 2.25
N ASN A 152 -12.40 4.47 1.94
CA ASN A 152 -13.47 4.27 2.91
C ASN A 152 -13.56 2.82 3.39
N PHE A 153 -12.82 1.90 2.76
CA PHE A 153 -12.70 0.53 3.21
C PHE A 153 -11.77 0.41 4.42
N ASP A 154 -10.63 1.11 4.37
CA ASP A 154 -9.52 0.96 5.30
C ASP A 154 -9.90 1.47 6.71
N PHE A 155 -9.49 0.76 7.75
CA PHE A 155 -9.69 1.15 9.16
C PHE A 155 -8.36 1.34 9.88
N TRP A 156 -7.60 0.27 10.08
CA TRP A 156 -6.22 0.34 10.57
C TRP A 156 -5.27 0.33 9.36
N ALA A 157 -4.74 1.51 9.03
CA ALA A 157 -3.85 1.71 7.88
C ALA A 157 -2.38 1.62 8.31
N GLY A 158 -2.05 0.62 9.13
CA GLY A 158 -0.68 0.40 9.59
C GLY A 158 -0.20 1.25 10.75
N ASP A 159 -1.12 1.82 11.53
CA ASP A 159 -0.74 2.55 12.73
C ASP A 159 0.27 1.75 13.55
N PHE A 160 1.30 2.47 14.00
CA PHE A 160 2.42 1.98 14.82
C PHE A 160 3.58 1.34 14.08
N TYR A 161 3.50 1.12 12.77
CA TYR A 161 4.70 1.05 11.93
C TYR A 161 5.29 2.45 11.75
N GLU A 162 6.60 2.60 11.90
CA GLU A 162 7.31 3.87 11.73
C GLU A 162 8.31 3.77 10.56
N GLY A 163 8.78 4.93 10.07
CA GLY A 163 9.69 5.04 8.93
C GLY A 163 9.01 5.23 7.57
N ILE A 164 9.83 5.52 6.58
CA ILE A 164 9.47 5.72 5.16
C ILE A 164 9.13 4.40 4.47
N ASP A 165 9.93 3.36 4.72
CA ASP A 165 9.73 1.99 4.27
C ASP A 165 9.58 1.08 5.48
N PRO A 166 8.39 0.97 6.06
CA PRO A 166 8.15 -0.08 7.03
C PRO A 166 8.04 -1.44 6.33
N GLY A 167 8.46 -2.53 6.97
CA GLY A 167 8.18 -3.89 6.52
C GLY A 167 6.78 -4.34 6.99
N PHE A 168 5.78 -4.31 6.11
CA PHE A 168 4.39 -4.64 6.45
C PHE A 168 3.59 -5.17 5.25
N PHE A 169 2.36 -5.60 5.51
CA PHE A 169 1.28 -5.68 4.52
C PHE A 169 -0.07 -5.40 5.22
N TYR A 170 -0.81 -4.44 4.68
CA TYR A 170 -2.17 -4.02 5.02
C TYR A 170 -2.65 -3.07 3.91
N SER A 171 -3.94 -2.74 3.88
CA SER A 171 -4.44 -1.73 2.95
C SER A 171 -4.29 -0.30 3.51
N ASP A 172 -3.60 0.58 2.78
CA ASP A 172 -3.54 2.05 3.00
C ASP A 172 -3.62 2.76 1.64
N ALA A 173 -4.68 2.43 0.90
CA ALA A 173 -4.90 3.01 -0.42
C ALA A 173 -5.40 4.45 -0.28
N THR A 174 -5.07 5.28 -1.27
CA THR A 174 -5.52 6.68 -1.29
C THR A 174 -6.20 7.04 -2.60
N PRO A 175 -7.24 6.29 -3.02
CA PRO A 175 -7.81 6.44 -4.34
C PRO A 175 -8.43 7.83 -4.53
N LEU A 176 -8.58 8.23 -5.80
CA LEU A 176 -9.54 9.26 -6.16
C LEU A 176 -10.95 8.74 -5.86
N GLN A 177 -11.76 9.57 -5.22
CA GLN A 177 -13.07 9.11 -4.75
C GLN A 177 -14.10 10.23 -4.70
N ILE A 178 -15.37 9.81 -4.76
CA ILE A 178 -16.52 10.59 -4.32
C ILE A 178 -17.20 9.80 -3.22
N ALA A 179 -17.21 10.34 -2.01
CA ALA A 179 -17.81 9.70 -0.84
C ALA A 179 -18.85 10.61 -0.20
N TYR A 180 -19.89 10.02 0.38
CA TYR A 180 -20.86 10.71 1.23
C TYR A 180 -20.95 10.01 2.58
N THR A 181 -20.67 10.76 3.64
CA THR A 181 -20.77 10.28 5.03
C THR A 181 -21.98 10.92 5.71
N ALA A 182 -22.88 10.07 6.20
CA ALA A 182 -23.99 10.46 7.07
C ALA A 182 -23.63 10.23 8.54
N ASP A 183 -23.80 11.26 9.37
CA ASP A 183 -23.69 11.18 10.83
C ASP A 183 -25.08 10.96 11.43
N PHE A 184 -25.24 9.90 12.24
CA PHE A 184 -26.50 9.55 12.90
C PHE A 184 -26.55 9.97 14.38
N GLY A 185 -25.51 10.64 14.86
CA GLY A 185 -25.30 10.97 16.26
C GLY A 185 -24.83 9.77 17.08
N ASN A 186 -24.50 10.04 18.35
CA ASN A 186 -24.01 9.05 19.32
C ASN A 186 -22.80 8.23 18.84
N GLY A 187 -21.96 8.82 17.98
CA GLY A 187 -20.77 8.18 17.45
C GLY A 187 -20.98 7.32 16.21
N PHE A 188 -22.23 7.09 15.76
CA PHE A 188 -22.50 6.27 14.59
C PHE A 188 -22.49 7.09 13.30
N SER A 189 -21.84 6.56 12.27
CA SER A 189 -21.87 7.09 10.91
C SER A 189 -21.88 5.97 9.88
N ALA A 190 -22.33 6.29 8.66
CA ALA A 190 -22.22 5.44 7.50
C ALA A 190 -21.64 6.22 6.34
N THR A 191 -20.83 5.56 5.52
CA THR A 191 -20.30 6.13 4.28
C THR A 191 -20.63 5.23 3.11
N ILE A 192 -20.97 5.85 1.98
CA ILE A 192 -20.97 5.21 0.67
C ILE A 192 -20.05 6.01 -0.25
N ALA A 193 -19.25 5.32 -1.05
CA ALA A 193 -18.29 5.91 -1.93
C ALA A 193 -18.21 5.15 -3.25
N ILE A 194 -17.83 5.89 -4.28
CA ILE A 194 -17.23 5.34 -5.49
C ILE A 194 -15.75 5.68 -5.46
N GLU A 195 -14.91 4.67 -5.63
CA GLU A 195 -13.46 4.77 -5.57
C GLU A 195 -12.85 4.36 -6.91
N ASP A 196 -11.78 5.05 -7.27
CA ASP A 196 -10.96 4.71 -8.42
C ASP A 196 -10.30 3.33 -8.19
N ALA A 197 -10.56 2.41 -9.11
CA ALA A 197 -10.09 1.04 -9.04
C ALA A 197 -8.60 0.92 -9.42
N TYR A 198 -8.04 1.88 -10.17
CA TYR A 198 -6.66 1.84 -10.67
C TYR A 198 -5.62 1.76 -9.55
N GLU A 199 -5.87 2.36 -8.37
CA GLU A 199 -4.93 2.23 -7.25
C GLU A 199 -4.98 0.84 -6.57
N ARG A 200 -5.99 0.01 -6.90
CA ARG A 200 -6.22 -1.33 -6.35
C ARG A 200 -6.05 -2.45 -7.38
N THR A 201 -6.14 -2.14 -8.68
CA THR A 201 -5.86 -3.02 -9.82
C THR A 201 -4.55 -2.63 -10.48
N ARG A 202 -3.52 -3.48 -10.40
CA ARG A 202 -2.23 -3.24 -11.06
C ARG A 202 -2.14 -3.86 -12.47
N ASP A 203 -3.27 -4.18 -13.09
CA ASP A 203 -3.34 -4.76 -14.44
C ASP A 203 -3.05 -3.75 -15.57
N TYR A 204 -2.52 -2.57 -15.26
CA TYR A 204 -2.26 -1.51 -16.23
C TYR A 204 -0.76 -1.37 -16.50
N PHE A 205 -0.27 -2.15 -17.46
CA PHE A 205 1.08 -2.04 -18.00
C PHE A 205 1.16 -0.84 -18.96
N ASP A 206 2.01 0.15 -18.65
CA ASP A 206 2.42 1.19 -19.60
C ASP A 206 3.88 0.94 -19.99
N ILE A 207 4.09 -0.02 -20.89
CA ILE A 207 5.35 -0.11 -21.63
C ILE A 207 5.15 0.58 -22.96
N GLY A 208 5.96 1.61 -23.22
CA GLY A 208 6.05 2.36 -24.47
C GLY A 208 6.60 1.55 -25.66
N ILE A 209 6.12 0.32 -25.84
CA ILE A 209 6.34 -0.53 -27.01
C ILE A 209 4.95 -0.89 -27.57
N ASP A 210 4.55 -0.16 -28.61
CA ASP A 210 3.43 -0.42 -29.54
C ASP A 210 2.08 -0.88 -28.94
N SER A 211 1.17 0.10 -28.85
CA SER A 211 -0.24 0.08 -28.44
C SER A 211 -1.16 -0.78 -29.32
N SER A 212 -0.86 -2.07 -29.52
CA SER A 212 -1.61 -2.95 -30.43
C SER A 212 -2.33 -4.12 -29.76
N PHE A 213 -2.27 -4.26 -28.43
CA PHE A 213 -3.02 -5.27 -27.67
C PHE A 213 -3.62 -4.66 -26.40
N GLY A 214 -4.94 -4.43 -26.43
CA GLY A 214 -5.82 -4.19 -25.28
C GLY A 214 -5.35 -3.22 -24.20
N GLU A 215 -5.73 -1.94 -24.31
CA GLU A 215 -5.76 -1.08 -23.12
C GLU A 215 -6.82 -1.65 -22.16
N HIS A 216 -6.41 -2.15 -20.99
CA HIS A 216 -7.31 -2.28 -19.85
C HIS A 216 -7.92 -0.89 -19.59
N ARG A 217 -9.19 -0.81 -19.20
CA ARG A 217 -9.87 0.46 -18.90
C ARG A 217 -10.89 0.21 -17.81
N GLN A 218 -10.83 1.03 -16.77
CA GLN A 218 -11.80 0.97 -15.69
C GLN A 218 -13.20 1.20 -16.27
N GLU A 219 -14.00 0.13 -16.34
CA GLU A 219 -15.36 0.21 -16.85
C GLU A 219 -16.29 0.87 -15.83
N VAL A 220 -16.05 0.59 -14.54
CA VAL A 220 -16.85 1.04 -13.40
C VAL A 220 -15.94 1.27 -12.19
N PRO A 221 -16.20 2.32 -11.38
CA PRO A 221 -15.52 2.49 -10.10
C PRO A 221 -15.93 1.44 -9.09
N ASP A 222 -15.03 1.19 -8.15
CA ASP A 222 -15.30 0.34 -7.01
C ASP A 222 -16.35 1.01 -6.13
N ILE A 223 -17.33 0.21 -5.69
CA ILE A 223 -18.36 0.68 -4.77
C ILE A 223 -17.93 0.28 -3.37
N VAL A 224 -17.70 1.27 -2.52
CA VAL A 224 -17.23 1.05 -1.14
C VAL A 224 -18.26 1.60 -0.16
N ALA A 225 -18.53 0.86 0.90
CA ALA A 225 -19.37 1.33 1.98
C ALA A 225 -18.81 0.93 3.34
N ASN A 226 -19.06 1.75 4.36
CA ASN A 226 -18.76 1.40 5.73
C ASN A 226 -19.83 1.86 6.72
N LEU A 227 -19.89 1.14 7.84
CA LEU A 227 -20.55 1.55 9.08
C LEU A 227 -19.46 1.75 10.13
N SER A 228 -19.46 2.91 10.77
CA SER A 228 -18.45 3.28 11.76
C SER A 228 -19.11 3.70 13.06
N TYR A 229 -18.47 3.37 14.18
CA TYR A 229 -18.80 3.84 15.51
C TYR A 229 -17.55 4.45 16.14
N GLU A 230 -17.66 5.62 16.75
CA GLU A 230 -16.61 6.22 17.58
C GLU A 230 -17.21 6.76 18.89
N GLY A 231 -16.69 6.31 20.01
CA GLY A 231 -17.16 6.70 21.34
C GLY A 231 -16.04 6.75 22.36
N SER A 232 -16.41 6.84 23.63
CA SER A 232 -15.44 7.08 24.71
C SER A 232 -14.46 5.93 24.97
N TRP A 233 -14.79 4.71 24.55
CA TRP A 233 -13.94 3.52 24.73
C TRP A 233 -13.04 3.24 23.52
N GLY A 234 -13.28 3.92 22.39
CA GLY A 234 -12.60 3.67 21.13
C GLY A 234 -13.54 3.70 19.94
N ALA A 235 -13.24 2.90 18.91
CA ALA A 235 -13.94 2.91 17.64
C ALA A 235 -14.16 1.49 17.09
N ALA A 236 -15.14 1.31 16.23
CA ALA A 236 -15.35 0.08 15.47
C ALA A 236 -15.79 0.41 14.05
N ARG A 237 -15.41 -0.44 13.09
CA ARG A 237 -15.78 -0.29 11.68
C ARG A 237 -16.12 -1.64 11.06
N LEU A 238 -17.15 -1.63 10.22
CA LEU A 238 -17.45 -2.69 9.25
C LEU A 238 -17.44 -2.05 7.87
N SER A 239 -16.63 -2.58 6.96
CA SER A 239 -16.49 -2.09 5.58
C SER A 239 -16.76 -3.19 4.58
N GLY A 240 -17.23 -2.81 3.39
CA GLY A 240 -17.37 -3.68 2.24
C GLY A 240 -17.02 -2.95 0.96
N ALA A 241 -16.49 -3.68 -0.02
CA ALA A 241 -16.19 -3.20 -1.35
C ALA A 241 -16.69 -4.18 -2.42
N LEU A 242 -17.16 -3.64 -3.54
CA LEU A 242 -17.42 -4.38 -4.78
C LEU A 242 -16.46 -3.88 -5.84
N HIS A 243 -15.82 -4.83 -6.51
CA HIS A 243 -14.74 -4.60 -7.46
C HIS A 243 -15.04 -5.30 -8.78
N ARG A 244 -14.91 -4.62 -9.91
CA ARG A 244 -15.16 -5.21 -11.24
C ARG A 244 -13.96 -6.06 -11.64
N LEU A 245 -14.19 -7.34 -11.93
CA LEU A 245 -13.17 -8.17 -12.55
C LEU A 245 -13.08 -7.81 -14.04
N GLU A 246 -11.86 -7.53 -14.51
CA GLU A 246 -11.60 -7.14 -15.88
C GLU A 246 -10.98 -8.30 -16.67
N ASP A 247 -11.29 -8.38 -17.97
CA ASP A 247 -10.67 -9.34 -18.89
C ASP A 247 -9.18 -9.07 -19.04
N GLN A 248 -8.34 -10.09 -18.85
CA GLN A 248 -6.91 -9.99 -19.11
C GLN A 248 -6.61 -10.24 -20.59
N TYR A 249 -6.64 -9.18 -21.41
CA TYR A 249 -6.36 -9.27 -22.86
C TYR A 249 -4.84 -9.17 -23.14
N GLY A 250 -4.16 -10.32 -23.28
CA GLY A 250 -2.72 -10.44 -23.56
C GLY A 250 -2.31 -11.90 -23.78
N ASN A 251 -1.01 -12.24 -23.72
CA ASN A 251 -0.45 -13.60 -23.92
C ASN A 251 -1.08 -14.72 -23.05
N PHE A 252 -2.01 -14.40 -22.14
CA PHE A 252 -2.47 -15.26 -21.07
C PHE A 252 -3.96 -15.66 -21.10
N ASN A 253 -4.78 -15.15 -22.02
CA ASN A 253 -6.16 -15.61 -22.30
C ASN A 253 -6.97 -16.14 -21.08
N SER A 254 -6.95 -15.47 -19.93
CA SER A 254 -7.86 -15.77 -18.81
C SER A 254 -8.97 -14.73 -18.78
N GLN A 255 -10.20 -15.19 -19.01
CA GLN A 255 -11.40 -14.37 -18.81
C GLN A 255 -11.99 -14.73 -17.45
N PRO A 256 -12.31 -13.74 -16.59
CA PRO A 256 -13.03 -14.00 -15.35
C PRO A 256 -14.31 -14.81 -15.60
N ASN A 257 -14.51 -15.87 -14.82
CA ASN A 257 -15.76 -16.62 -14.78
C ASN A 257 -16.87 -15.80 -14.11
N ASP A 258 -16.47 -14.96 -13.15
CA ASP A 258 -17.34 -14.03 -12.45
C ASP A 258 -17.09 -12.59 -12.89
N ASP A 259 -18.16 -11.81 -12.87
CA ASP A 259 -18.09 -10.40 -13.26
C ASP A 259 -17.54 -9.49 -12.13
N TRP A 260 -17.59 -9.93 -10.88
CA TRP A 260 -17.33 -9.08 -9.71
C TRP A 260 -16.57 -9.82 -8.62
N GLY A 261 -15.54 -9.16 -8.10
CA GLY A 261 -14.91 -9.46 -6.83
C GLY A 261 -15.50 -8.61 -5.71
N TRP A 262 -15.22 -8.99 -4.47
CA TRP A 262 -15.66 -8.26 -3.29
C TRP A 262 -14.68 -8.39 -2.13
N ALA A 263 -14.74 -7.44 -1.22
CA ALA A 263 -13.98 -7.48 0.02
C ALA A 263 -14.85 -7.06 1.22
N ALA A 264 -14.54 -7.59 2.39
CA ALA A 264 -15.15 -7.21 3.66
C ALA A 264 -14.08 -7.05 4.75
N LEU A 265 -14.23 -6.04 5.60
CA LEU A 265 -13.33 -5.76 6.72
C LEU A 265 -14.13 -5.48 7.98
N ALA A 266 -13.66 -6.02 9.11
CA ALA A 266 -14.14 -5.65 10.44
C ALA A 266 -12.96 -5.28 11.34
N GLY A 267 -13.06 -4.14 12.01
CA GLY A 267 -12.00 -3.62 12.86
C GLY A 267 -12.52 -2.95 14.12
N VAL A 268 -11.69 -2.97 15.17
CA VAL A 268 -11.94 -2.32 16.45
C VAL A 268 -10.67 -1.62 16.96
N ARG A 269 -10.85 -0.42 17.48
CA ARG A 269 -9.85 0.34 18.23
C ARG A 269 -10.31 0.46 19.68
N PHE A 270 -9.44 0.16 20.62
CA PHE A 270 -9.63 0.44 22.04
C PHE A 270 -8.71 1.56 22.49
N ASP A 271 -9.28 2.58 23.13
CA ASP A 271 -8.55 3.67 23.75
C ASP A 271 -8.66 3.52 25.28
N ILE A 272 -7.57 3.10 25.92
CA ILE A 272 -7.53 2.71 27.33
C ILE A 272 -6.74 3.75 28.12
N ALA A 273 -7.43 4.39 29.07
CA ALA A 273 -6.83 5.29 30.07
C ALA A 273 -5.90 6.37 29.45
N GLU A 274 -6.23 6.86 28.26
CA GLU A 274 -5.49 7.89 27.49
C GLU A 274 -4.01 7.55 27.16
N THR A 275 -3.53 6.37 27.56
CA THR A 275 -2.12 5.99 27.47
C THR A 275 -1.90 4.83 26.52
N THR A 276 -2.94 4.02 26.27
CA THR A 276 -2.85 2.84 25.41
C THR A 276 -3.90 2.91 24.32
N THR A 277 -3.46 2.72 23.07
CA THR A 277 -4.35 2.47 21.94
C THR A 277 -4.05 1.10 21.37
N ILE A 278 -5.09 0.31 21.13
CA ILE A 278 -5.01 -1.03 20.53
C ILE A 278 -5.90 -1.06 19.30
N TYR A 279 -5.35 -1.49 18.16
CA TYR A 279 -6.10 -1.83 16.96
C TYR A 279 -6.11 -3.35 16.76
N LEU A 280 -7.25 -3.87 16.33
CA LEU A 280 -7.41 -5.22 15.83
C LEU A 280 -8.37 -5.18 14.65
N GLU A 281 -8.01 -5.79 13.54
CA GLU A 281 -8.88 -5.96 12.39
C GLU A 281 -8.64 -7.27 11.65
N GLY A 282 -9.60 -7.64 10.84
CA GLY A 282 -9.44 -8.67 9.83
C GLY A 282 -10.24 -8.34 8.58
N ALA A 283 -9.72 -8.76 7.44
CA ALA A 283 -10.36 -8.58 6.15
C ALA A 283 -10.30 -9.87 5.33
N TYR A 284 -11.30 -10.05 4.48
CA TYR A 284 -11.39 -11.13 3.49
C TYR A 284 -11.72 -10.50 2.14
N ALA A 285 -11.13 -11.03 1.07
CA ALA A 285 -11.46 -10.63 -0.29
C ALA A 285 -11.48 -11.86 -1.21
N ASP A 286 -12.30 -11.77 -2.24
CA ASP A 286 -12.43 -12.75 -3.31
C ASP A 286 -12.49 -11.95 -4.62
N GLY A 287 -11.48 -12.12 -5.47
CA GLY A 287 -11.33 -11.30 -6.68
C GLY A 287 -11.02 -9.82 -6.43
N ALA A 288 -10.65 -9.44 -5.20
CA ALA A 288 -10.42 -8.04 -4.81
C ALA A 288 -9.22 -7.90 -3.85
N LEU A 289 -8.13 -8.64 -4.09
CA LEU A 289 -6.98 -8.78 -3.18
C LEU A 289 -6.26 -7.47 -2.86
N GLY A 290 -6.38 -6.44 -3.71
CA GLY A 290 -5.86 -5.09 -3.43
C GLY A 290 -6.45 -4.47 -2.14
N TYR A 291 -7.65 -4.90 -1.72
CA TYR A 291 -8.25 -4.51 -0.45
C TYR A 291 -7.62 -5.17 0.78
N LEU A 292 -6.79 -6.20 0.59
CA LEU A 292 -6.04 -6.86 1.66
C LEU A 292 -4.61 -6.30 1.82
N GLY A 293 -4.17 -5.45 0.90
CA GLY A 293 -2.79 -4.95 0.86
C GLY A 293 -1.80 -5.95 0.26
N PHE A 294 -2.26 -7.09 -0.25
CA PHE A 294 -1.44 -8.00 -1.04
C PHE A 294 -1.09 -7.33 -2.38
N GLY A 295 0.21 -7.22 -2.70
CA GLY A 295 0.73 -6.52 -3.89
C GLY A 295 1.13 -5.05 -3.67
N ALA A 296 1.00 -4.51 -2.45
CA ALA A 296 1.42 -3.14 -2.12
C ALA A 296 2.89 -3.00 -1.69
N THR A 297 3.59 -4.10 -1.43
CA THR A 297 4.79 -4.08 -0.56
C THR A 297 6.06 -4.67 -1.14
N GLY A 298 6.15 -4.92 -2.45
CA GLY A 298 7.34 -5.57 -3.02
C GLY A 298 7.64 -6.95 -2.42
N VAL A 299 6.73 -7.48 -1.58
CA VAL A 299 6.81 -8.79 -0.94
C VAL A 299 6.64 -9.93 -1.97
N MET A 300 6.20 -9.58 -3.18
CA MET A 300 5.99 -10.45 -4.33
C MET A 300 6.97 -10.11 -5.48
N ASP A 301 7.94 -9.22 -5.24
CA ASP A 301 8.80 -8.61 -6.25
C ASP A 301 10.26 -9.02 -6.02
N PHE A 302 10.58 -10.28 -6.31
CA PHE A 302 11.93 -10.82 -6.09
C PHE A 302 12.35 -11.78 -7.19
N ALA A 303 12.56 -11.23 -8.38
CA ALA A 303 13.53 -11.75 -9.33
C ALA A 303 14.24 -10.57 -10.01
N ASP A 304 15.49 -10.36 -9.62
CA ASP A 304 16.52 -9.72 -10.44
C ASP A 304 16.38 -8.20 -10.72
N GLY A 305 16.50 -7.36 -9.68
CA GLY A 305 16.96 -5.96 -9.83
C GLY A 305 16.18 -5.06 -10.79
N ASP A 306 14.96 -5.46 -11.18
CA ASP A 306 14.09 -4.75 -12.09
C ASP A 306 12.84 -4.31 -11.33
N ALA A 307 12.98 -3.23 -10.57
CA ALA A 307 11.85 -2.51 -9.98
C ALA A 307 10.95 -1.82 -11.05
N SER A 308 11.10 -2.21 -12.33
CA SER A 308 10.14 -1.95 -13.38
C SER A 308 9.53 -3.27 -13.86
N ASN A 309 8.25 -3.46 -13.52
CA ASN A 309 7.30 -4.30 -14.27
C ASN A 309 7.09 -5.79 -13.89
N PHE A 310 6.78 -6.13 -12.63
CA PHE A 310 5.96 -7.32 -12.35
C PHE A 310 4.82 -7.02 -11.34
N GLY A 311 3.62 -7.53 -11.67
CA GLY A 311 2.31 -7.01 -11.27
C GLY A 311 1.87 -7.23 -9.83
N GLY A 312 0.78 -6.55 -9.46
CA GLY A 312 0.07 -6.82 -8.20
C GLY A 312 -0.49 -8.24 -8.15
N ALA A 313 -1.01 -8.64 -6.99
CA ALA A 313 -1.68 -9.94 -6.87
C ALA A 313 -2.82 -10.02 -7.88
N GLN A 314 -2.83 -11.07 -8.72
CA GLN A 314 -3.86 -11.27 -9.73
C GLN A 314 -5.23 -11.41 -9.07
N SER A 315 -6.28 -10.84 -9.68
CA SER A 315 -7.66 -10.98 -9.16
C SER A 315 -8.30 -12.31 -9.57
N VAL A 316 -7.83 -12.92 -10.66
CA VAL A 316 -8.34 -14.20 -11.18
C VAL A 316 -7.18 -15.14 -11.52
N ASP A 317 -7.41 -16.45 -11.42
CA ASP A 317 -6.48 -17.48 -11.84
C ASP A 317 -6.58 -17.76 -13.35
N PHE A 318 -5.74 -18.66 -13.86
CA PHE A 318 -5.74 -19.05 -15.27
C PHE A 318 -7.07 -19.66 -15.75
N ASN A 319 -7.83 -20.29 -14.87
CA ASN A 319 -9.14 -20.86 -15.20
C ASN A 319 -10.26 -19.80 -15.20
N GLY A 320 -9.93 -18.55 -14.85
CA GLY A 320 -10.88 -17.46 -14.68
C GLY A 320 -11.54 -17.42 -13.31
N ASP A 321 -11.15 -18.29 -12.38
CA ASP A 321 -11.72 -18.31 -11.03
C ASP A 321 -11.14 -17.17 -10.19
N SER A 322 -11.95 -16.54 -9.35
CA SER A 322 -11.50 -15.48 -8.45
C SER A 322 -10.47 -16.00 -7.45
N ILE A 323 -9.43 -15.21 -7.22
CA ILE A 323 -8.43 -15.53 -6.20
C ILE A 323 -8.88 -14.93 -4.88
N SER A 324 -8.92 -15.75 -3.84
CA SER A 324 -9.38 -15.34 -2.52
C SER A 324 -8.24 -15.24 -1.51
N GLY A 325 -8.42 -14.39 -0.51
CA GLY A 325 -7.46 -14.21 0.56
C GLY A 325 -8.06 -13.54 1.77
N TRP A 326 -7.28 -13.54 2.85
CA TRP A 326 -7.63 -12.84 4.08
C TRP A 326 -6.39 -12.40 4.84
N TYR A 327 -6.55 -11.41 5.71
CA TYR A 327 -5.57 -11.12 6.75
C TYR A 327 -6.22 -10.76 8.07
N VAL A 328 -5.46 -10.94 9.14
CA VAL A 328 -5.74 -10.37 10.46
C VAL A 328 -4.53 -9.55 10.88
N GLY A 329 -4.77 -8.38 11.46
CA GLY A 329 -3.70 -7.45 11.80
C GLY A 329 -4.09 -6.47 12.88
N GLY A 330 -3.10 -5.75 13.36
CA GLY A 330 -3.30 -4.69 14.33
C GLY A 330 -2.04 -4.38 15.10
N GLY A 331 -2.20 -3.59 16.16
CA GLY A 331 -1.09 -3.21 17.00
C GLY A 331 -1.52 -2.53 18.28
N ILE A 332 -0.56 -2.33 19.16
CA ILE A 332 -0.71 -1.65 20.44
C ILE A 332 0.38 -0.59 20.56
N ARG A 333 0.01 0.60 21.01
CA ARG A 333 0.93 1.64 21.45
C ARG A 333 0.62 2.00 22.90
N HIS A 334 1.62 1.95 23.76
CA HIS A 334 1.51 2.36 25.15
C HIS A 334 2.51 3.48 25.47
N TYR A 335 2.03 4.56 26.10
CA TYR A 335 2.83 5.64 26.65
C TYR A 335 3.09 5.39 28.13
N TRP A 336 4.35 5.05 28.46
CA TRP A 336 4.81 4.88 29.84
C TRP A 336 4.85 6.20 30.59
N VAL A 337 5.23 7.24 29.86
CA VAL A 337 5.13 8.66 30.21
C VAL A 337 4.76 9.42 28.94
N PRO A 338 4.29 10.68 29.01
CA PRO A 338 3.85 11.42 27.83
C PRO A 338 4.89 11.55 26.70
N THR A 339 6.17 11.35 27.01
CA THR A 339 7.29 11.48 26.09
C THR A 339 7.93 10.15 25.66
N VAL A 340 7.56 9.01 26.25
CA VAL A 340 8.17 7.71 25.93
C VAL A 340 7.09 6.68 25.68
N PHE A 341 7.13 6.06 24.51
CA PHE A 341 6.18 5.03 24.12
C PHE A 341 6.89 3.78 23.63
N THR A 342 6.17 2.66 23.69
CA THR A 342 6.51 1.44 22.98
C THR A 342 5.32 1.02 22.13
N SER A 343 5.58 0.43 20.97
CA SER A 343 4.54 -0.17 20.16
C SER A 343 4.92 -1.57 19.69
N PHE A 344 3.90 -2.41 19.56
CA PHE A 344 3.99 -3.72 18.90
C PHE A 344 2.91 -3.78 17.85
N VAL A 345 3.25 -4.24 16.66
CA VAL A 345 2.34 -4.27 15.52
C VAL A 345 2.63 -5.51 14.69
N GLY A 346 1.63 -6.05 14.03
CA GLY A 346 1.82 -7.16 13.12
C GLY A 346 0.55 -7.60 12.42
N SER A 347 0.74 -8.40 11.38
CA SER A 347 -0.32 -9.01 10.61
C SER A 347 0.09 -10.40 10.14
N TYR A 348 -0.92 -11.22 9.88
CA TYR A 348 -0.82 -12.52 9.23
C TYR A 348 -1.93 -12.59 8.18
N GLY A 349 -1.58 -13.05 6.99
CA GLY A 349 -2.55 -13.26 5.93
C GLY A 349 -2.18 -14.44 5.05
N GLU A 350 -3.19 -14.92 4.34
CA GLU A 350 -3.10 -16.02 3.41
C GLU A 350 -3.91 -15.67 2.16
N THR A 351 -3.37 -15.99 0.99
CA THR A 351 -4.08 -15.93 -0.29
C THR A 351 -3.95 -17.26 -1.00
N ASP A 352 -4.93 -17.59 -1.83
CA ASP A 352 -4.76 -18.62 -2.85
C ASP A 352 -3.56 -18.25 -3.73
N SER A 353 -2.69 -19.23 -4.01
CA SER A 353 -1.53 -19.00 -4.86
C SER A 353 -1.99 -18.67 -6.28
N TYR A 354 -1.42 -17.62 -6.84
CA TYR A 354 -1.68 -17.15 -8.20
C TYR A 354 -0.63 -17.73 -9.15
N THR A 355 -1.06 -18.18 -10.31
CA THR A 355 -0.20 -18.88 -11.26
C THR A 355 0.73 -17.89 -11.96
N THR A 356 2.03 -17.88 -11.63
CA THR A 356 3.02 -17.15 -12.42
C THR A 356 3.60 -18.06 -13.51
N PHE A 357 3.46 -17.63 -14.77
CA PHE A 357 4.06 -18.30 -15.91
C PHE A 357 5.56 -17.95 -15.95
N ASP A 358 6.44 -18.82 -15.45
CA ASP A 358 7.84 -18.77 -15.88
C ASP A 358 8.06 -19.76 -17.03
N GLY A 359 7.86 -19.24 -18.23
CA GLY A 359 8.03 -19.96 -19.48
C GLY A 359 8.74 -19.11 -20.52
N VAL A 360 9.71 -18.28 -20.13
CA VAL A 360 10.69 -17.74 -21.10
C VAL A 360 11.96 -18.56 -20.97
N ASN A 361 11.93 -19.77 -21.49
CA ASN A 361 13.17 -20.49 -21.76
C ASN A 361 13.86 -19.77 -22.93
N THR A 362 14.79 -18.84 -22.65
CA THR A 362 15.66 -18.25 -23.69
C THR A 362 16.66 -19.31 -24.18
N VAL A 363 16.18 -20.34 -24.89
CA VAL A 363 17.03 -21.22 -25.68
C VAL A 363 17.25 -20.58 -27.04
N ASN A 364 18.06 -19.52 -27.05
CA ASN A 364 18.92 -19.04 -28.15
C ASN A 364 18.56 -19.47 -29.59
N SER A 365 17.32 -19.26 -30.04
CA SER A 365 16.91 -19.43 -31.43
C SER A 365 15.55 -18.75 -31.62
N GLY A 366 15.53 -17.67 -32.39
CA GLY A 366 14.36 -16.82 -32.53
C GLY A 366 13.20 -17.49 -33.27
N PHE A 367 12.35 -18.20 -32.52
CA PHE A 367 10.90 -18.41 -32.72
C PHE A 367 10.29 -18.87 -31.38
N PRO A 368 9.11 -18.37 -30.95
CA PRO A 368 8.46 -18.86 -29.74
C PRO A 368 7.90 -20.26 -29.99
N ASN A 369 8.29 -21.24 -29.17
CA ASN A 369 7.69 -22.57 -29.16
C ASN A 369 6.64 -22.66 -28.03
N PRO A 370 5.35 -22.91 -28.30
CA PRO A 370 4.27 -22.91 -27.30
C PRO A 370 4.14 -24.23 -26.52
N ASP A 371 5.12 -25.13 -26.62
CA ASP A 371 4.95 -26.57 -26.32
C ASP A 371 5.09 -26.99 -24.84
N TYR A 372 5.17 -26.04 -23.89
CA TYR A 372 5.17 -26.36 -22.46
C TYR A 372 4.13 -25.53 -21.72
N VAL A 373 2.99 -26.15 -21.42
CA VAL A 373 1.97 -25.58 -20.54
C VAL A 373 2.21 -26.12 -19.13
N ASN A 374 2.77 -25.28 -18.26
CA ASN A 374 2.87 -25.57 -16.83
C ASN A 374 1.52 -25.28 -16.18
N GLN A 375 0.79 -26.33 -15.79
CA GLN A 375 -0.42 -26.17 -14.96
C GLN A 375 0.00 -26.18 -13.50
N TYR A 376 -0.04 -25.03 -12.83
CA TYR A 376 0.21 -24.95 -11.39
C TYR A 376 -1.05 -25.37 -10.61
N GLU A 377 -0.92 -26.31 -9.67
CA GLU A 377 -1.96 -26.68 -8.70
C GLU A 377 -1.98 -25.66 -7.55
N GLN A 378 -3.18 -25.24 -7.13
CA GLN A 378 -3.39 -24.15 -6.16
C GLN A 378 -2.73 -24.44 -4.79
N GLY A 379 -1.66 -23.69 -4.50
CA GLY A 379 -1.06 -23.58 -3.19
C GLY A 379 -1.72 -22.49 -2.33
N LYS A 380 -1.11 -22.21 -1.17
CA LYS A 380 -1.43 -21.05 -0.33
C LYS A 380 -0.17 -20.21 -0.16
N ASP A 381 -0.27 -18.93 -0.45
CA ASP A 381 0.79 -17.96 -0.16
C ASP A 381 0.48 -17.31 1.17
N LYS A 382 1.47 -17.30 2.06
CA LYS A 382 1.32 -16.77 3.41
C LYS A 382 2.23 -15.59 3.61
N VAL A 383 1.70 -14.52 4.19
CA VAL A 383 2.44 -13.31 4.49
C VAL A 383 2.31 -13.00 5.96
N TYR A 384 3.41 -12.59 6.56
CA TYR A 384 3.47 -12.25 7.96
C TYR A 384 4.35 -11.02 8.15
N SER A 385 3.96 -10.14 9.05
CA SER A 385 4.76 -8.99 9.42
C SER A 385 4.64 -8.72 10.91
N LEU A 386 5.73 -8.28 11.50
CA LEU A 386 5.79 -7.85 12.89
C LEU A 386 6.73 -6.66 13.00
N ALA A 387 6.43 -5.75 13.90
CA ALA A 387 7.39 -4.75 14.35
C ALA A 387 7.25 -4.45 15.83
N ALA A 388 8.37 -4.12 16.45
CA ALA A 388 8.45 -3.58 17.79
C ALA A 388 9.26 -2.30 17.75
N ASN A 389 8.75 -1.25 18.38
CA ASN A 389 9.47 0.02 18.48
C ASN A 389 9.43 0.63 19.86
N ILE A 390 10.47 1.40 20.15
CA ILE A 390 10.55 2.33 21.26
C ILE A 390 10.74 3.73 20.70
N GLY A 391 9.92 4.67 21.17
CA GLY A 391 9.94 6.04 20.71
C GLY A 391 10.07 7.04 21.85
N TRP A 392 10.77 8.12 21.56
CA TRP A 392 11.01 9.22 22.50
C TRP A 392 10.68 10.57 21.86
N LYS A 393 9.86 11.36 22.56
CA LYS A 393 9.42 12.71 22.18
C LYS A 393 9.96 13.73 23.18
N PRO A 394 11.23 14.15 23.08
CA PRO A 394 11.85 15.06 24.05
C PRO A 394 11.17 16.42 24.15
N VAL A 395 10.68 16.92 23.02
CA VAL A 395 10.01 18.22 22.90
C VAL A 395 8.88 18.11 21.89
N LYS A 396 7.91 19.02 21.97
CA LYS A 396 6.76 19.06 21.06
C LYS A 396 7.22 19.06 19.60
N GLY A 397 6.72 18.09 18.83
CA GLY A 397 6.97 17.94 17.40
C GLY A 397 8.29 17.25 17.04
N LEU A 398 9.13 16.83 18.00
CA LEU A 398 10.33 16.01 17.71
C LEU A 398 10.10 14.60 18.24
N GLN A 399 10.36 13.59 17.42
CA GLN A 399 10.29 12.18 17.74
C GLN A 399 11.57 11.48 17.27
N PHE A 400 12.09 10.58 18.10
CA PHE A 400 13.08 9.58 17.72
C PHE A 400 12.47 8.21 17.90
N VAL A 401 12.74 7.29 16.97
CA VAL A 401 12.30 5.89 17.05
C VAL A 401 13.45 4.96 16.76
N LEU A 402 13.56 3.91 17.57
CA LEU A 402 14.25 2.69 17.21
C LEU A 402 13.19 1.62 16.98
N GLN A 403 13.18 1.03 15.79
CA GLN A 403 12.28 -0.04 15.40
C GLN A 403 13.06 -1.25 14.90
N TYR A 404 12.58 -2.43 15.24
CA TYR A 404 12.90 -3.65 14.52
C TYR A 404 11.61 -4.18 13.90
N ASP A 405 11.64 -4.48 12.61
CA ASP A 405 10.55 -5.12 11.91
C ASP A 405 11.04 -6.34 11.13
N ARG A 406 10.15 -7.31 10.99
CA ARG A 406 10.37 -8.52 10.23
C ARG A 406 9.16 -8.82 9.38
N VAL A 407 9.39 -9.02 8.10
CA VAL A 407 8.40 -9.55 7.16
C VAL A 407 8.86 -10.93 6.75
N TRP A 408 7.93 -11.86 6.63
CA TRP A 408 8.22 -13.14 6.02
C TRP A 408 7.08 -13.60 5.13
N THR A 409 7.47 -14.22 4.02
CA THR A 409 6.55 -14.87 3.09
C THR A 409 6.92 -16.31 2.86
N GLU A 410 5.88 -17.12 2.65
CA GLU A 410 5.99 -18.52 2.30
C GLU A 410 5.08 -18.76 1.09
N PHE A 411 5.69 -19.16 -0.01
CA PHE A 411 5.03 -19.55 -1.24
C PHE A 411 5.14 -21.07 -1.36
N SER A 412 4.06 -21.69 -1.81
CA SER A 412 4.06 -23.11 -2.17
C SER A 412 3.54 -23.23 -3.58
N TYR A 413 4.31 -23.87 -4.45
CA TYR A 413 3.92 -24.05 -5.84
C TYR A 413 4.09 -25.52 -6.21
N ASN A 414 3.05 -26.07 -6.80
CA ASN A 414 3.06 -27.41 -7.39
C ASN A 414 2.56 -27.27 -8.80
N GLY A 415 2.98 -28.12 -9.73
CA GLY A 415 2.39 -28.13 -11.04
C GLY A 415 2.76 -29.34 -11.88
N ARG A 416 2.12 -29.43 -13.04
CA ARG A 416 2.27 -30.51 -14.00
C ARG A 416 2.88 -29.97 -15.28
N ILE A 417 3.78 -30.76 -15.86
CA ILE A 417 4.40 -30.47 -17.15
C ILE A 417 3.67 -31.31 -18.19
N ASN A 418 2.92 -30.66 -19.06
CA ASN A 418 2.27 -31.34 -20.19
C ASN A 418 3.24 -31.40 -21.38
N ASP A 419 3.51 -32.61 -21.87
CA ASP A 419 4.26 -32.83 -23.12
C ASP A 419 3.28 -32.79 -24.31
N SER A 420 3.32 -31.74 -25.12
CA SER A 420 2.46 -31.59 -26.29
C SER A 420 2.87 -32.48 -27.49
N ASP A 421 4.03 -33.13 -27.44
CA ASP A 421 4.52 -34.03 -28.49
C ASP A 421 4.16 -35.51 -28.24
N ALA A 422 3.47 -35.82 -27.13
CA ALA A 422 3.02 -37.18 -26.85
C ALA A 422 1.93 -37.60 -27.87
N PRO A 423 2.14 -38.68 -28.67
CA PRO A 423 1.11 -39.17 -29.57
C PRO A 423 -0.16 -39.50 -28.76
N SER A 424 -1.34 -39.19 -29.34
CA SER A 424 -2.71 -39.15 -28.78
C SER A 424 -3.23 -40.37 -27.98
N ASN A 425 -2.36 -41.31 -27.63
CA ASN A 425 -2.63 -42.59 -27.00
C ASN A 425 -1.69 -42.87 -25.81
N TYR A 426 -0.90 -41.88 -25.38
CA TYR A 426 -0.13 -41.90 -24.13
C TYR A 426 -0.21 -40.51 -23.48
N TRP A 427 -1.32 -40.23 -22.79
CA TRP A 427 -1.32 -39.17 -21.79
C TRP A 427 -0.57 -39.73 -20.59
N ASP A 428 0.74 -39.50 -20.49
CA ASP A 428 1.46 -39.81 -19.25
C ASP A 428 1.40 -38.57 -18.36
N ASP A 429 0.43 -38.58 -17.44
CA ASP A 429 0.18 -37.54 -16.42
C ASP A 429 1.29 -37.48 -15.34
N SER A 430 2.49 -37.97 -15.64
CA SER A 430 3.50 -38.36 -14.65
C SER A 430 4.54 -37.28 -14.33
N ASN A 431 4.60 -36.20 -15.12
CA ASN A 431 5.61 -35.15 -14.95
C ASN A 431 5.08 -34.05 -14.04
N SER A 432 5.75 -33.86 -12.91
CA SER A 432 5.35 -32.88 -11.90
C SER A 432 6.54 -32.11 -11.38
N TYR A 433 6.32 -30.88 -10.97
CA TYR A 433 7.25 -30.14 -10.14
C TYR A 433 6.54 -29.67 -8.86
N SER A 434 7.32 -29.54 -7.81
CA SER A 434 6.85 -28.96 -6.56
C SER A 434 7.97 -28.20 -5.90
N GLY A 435 7.61 -27.17 -5.14
CA GLY A 435 8.59 -26.40 -4.43
C GLY A 435 7.96 -25.49 -3.39
N ASN A 436 8.82 -24.96 -2.55
CA ASN A 436 8.46 -23.90 -1.65
C ASN A 436 9.54 -22.82 -1.66
N ASN A 437 9.07 -21.58 -1.60
CA ASN A 437 9.94 -20.44 -1.48
C ASN A 437 9.63 -19.73 -0.15
N LYS A 438 10.68 -19.39 0.58
CA LYS A 438 10.58 -18.63 1.81
C LYS A 438 11.46 -17.40 1.72
N GLN A 439 10.85 -16.24 1.90
CA GLN A 439 11.56 -14.98 1.96
C GLN A 439 11.39 -14.35 3.33
N ILE A 440 12.47 -13.76 3.83
CA ILE A 440 12.51 -13.10 5.13
C ILE A 440 13.26 -11.78 4.95
N THR A 441 12.64 -10.70 5.39
CA THR A 441 13.30 -9.40 5.54
C THR A 441 13.31 -9.04 7.01
N ASP A 442 14.52 -8.91 7.58
CA ASP A 442 14.75 -8.40 8.92
C ASP A 442 15.31 -6.97 8.81
N ARG A 443 14.68 -5.99 9.47
CA ARG A 443 15.04 -4.58 9.34
C ARG A 443 15.14 -3.89 10.69
N ILE A 444 16.18 -3.07 10.85
CA ILE A 444 16.34 -2.14 11.97
C ILE A 444 16.23 -0.73 11.40
N LEU A 445 15.37 0.09 12.01
CA LEU A 445 15.19 1.50 11.68
C LEU A 445 15.61 2.38 12.86
N LEU A 446 16.39 3.42 12.56
CA LEU A 446 16.55 4.61 13.38
C LEU A 446 15.89 5.80 12.67
N GLU A 447 14.80 6.31 13.22
CA GLU A 447 14.07 7.47 12.68
C GLU A 447 14.30 8.71 13.55
N ALA A 448 14.51 9.85 12.91
CA ALA A 448 14.28 11.16 13.51
C ALA A 448 13.19 11.90 12.71
N LYS A 449 12.08 12.25 13.38
CA LYS A 449 10.93 12.93 12.77
C LYS A 449 10.64 14.26 13.46
N ARG A 450 10.58 15.33 12.66
CA ARG A 450 10.21 16.67 13.11
C ARG A 450 8.93 17.13 12.42
N SER A 451 7.85 17.29 13.16
CA SER A 451 6.61 17.93 12.72
C SER A 451 6.56 19.40 13.14
N PHE A 452 5.96 20.24 12.29
CA PHE A 452 5.81 21.68 12.52
C PHE A 452 4.43 22.20 12.15
#